data_AF-A0A6L7GGT3-F1
#
_entry.id   AF-A0A6L7GGT3-F1
#
_cell.length_a   1.000
_cell.length_b   1.000
_cell.length_c   1.000
_cell.angle_alpha   90.00
_cell.angle_beta   90.00
_cell.angle_gamma   90.00
#
_symmetry.space_group_name_H-M   'P 1'
#
loop_
_entity.id
_entity.type
_entity.pdbx_description
1 polymer ?
#
loop_
_entity_poly.entity_id
_entity_poly.type
_entity_poly.pdbx_seq_one_letter_code
_entity_poly.pdbx_strand_id
1 'polypeptide(L)'
;MRINPGRALAIAILPLLAACAGTVPKASPGTASNPPAGRTTRAGPPPANPSMPASTAFRAPRVMNIAGVDGLIGSNADSLTRAFGTPRLDVYEGDTRKLQFSGEACVLDVYLYPLRQGAEPTATYVDARRTSDGLDVDRAACVAALKRR
;
A
#
# COMPACT_ATOMS: atom_id res chain seq x y z
N MET A 1 -57.04 10.61 -21.14
CA MET A 1 -57.25 12.02 -20.73
C MET A 1 -57.28 12.01 -19.20
N ARG A 2 -56.29 12.50 -18.45
CA ARG A 2 -55.67 13.83 -18.50
C ARG A 2 -54.21 13.78 -18.02
N ILE A 3 -53.36 14.45 -18.78
CA ILE A 3 -52.05 14.97 -18.35
C ILE A 3 -52.33 16.23 -17.53
N ASN A 4 -51.61 16.48 -16.43
CA ASN A 4 -51.10 17.85 -16.22
C ASN A 4 -49.84 17.92 -15.35
N PRO A 5 -48.93 18.85 -15.68
CA PRO A 5 -47.56 18.96 -15.19
C PRO A 5 -47.42 20.08 -14.16
N GLY A 6 -46.22 20.23 -13.62
CA GLY A 6 -45.77 21.52 -13.11
C GLY A 6 -44.99 21.42 -11.82
N ARG A 7 -43.67 21.40 -11.93
CA ARG A 7 -42.85 22.52 -11.46
C ARG A 7 -41.41 22.35 -11.94
N ALA A 8 -41.06 23.24 -12.85
CA ALA A 8 -39.70 23.56 -13.23
C ALA A 8 -38.97 24.30 -12.07
N LEU A 9 -37.66 24.47 -12.26
CA LEU A 9 -36.67 25.20 -11.47
C LEU A 9 -36.12 24.46 -10.23
N ALA A 10 -34.82 24.40 -9.99
CA ALA A 10 -33.68 24.99 -10.68
C ALA A 10 -32.40 24.21 -10.32
N ILE A 11 -31.52 24.09 -11.32
CA ILE A 11 -30.15 23.63 -11.19
C ILE A 11 -29.36 24.68 -10.39
N ALA A 12 -28.71 24.28 -9.31
CA ALA A 12 -27.64 25.06 -8.68
C ALA A 12 -26.42 24.15 -8.50
N ILE A 13 -25.53 24.23 -9.49
CA ILE A 13 -24.18 23.66 -9.46
C ILE A 13 -23.30 24.65 -8.69
N LEU A 14 -22.72 24.21 -7.57
CA LEU A 14 -21.70 24.94 -6.83
C LEU A 14 -20.36 24.18 -6.94
N PRO A 15 -19.37 24.68 -7.70
CA PRO A 15 -18.02 24.14 -7.68
C PRO A 15 -17.20 24.90 -6.63
N LEU A 16 -16.86 24.26 -5.51
CA LEU A 16 -15.83 24.78 -4.61
C LEU A 16 -14.46 24.26 -5.07
N LEU A 17 -13.77 25.04 -5.89
CA LEU A 17 -12.33 24.91 -6.11
C LEU A 17 -11.59 25.47 -4.89
N ALA A 18 -11.02 24.60 -4.05
CA ALA A 18 -10.04 24.98 -3.05
C ALA A 18 -8.63 24.82 -3.63
N ALA A 19 -8.08 25.91 -4.18
CA ALA A 19 -6.69 25.98 -4.62
C ALA A 19 -5.79 26.34 -3.43
N CYS A 20 -4.90 25.42 -3.02
CA CYS A 20 -3.81 25.74 -2.10
C CYS A 20 -2.61 26.25 -2.90
N ALA A 21 -2.55 27.56 -3.13
CA ALA A 21 -1.34 28.22 -3.61
C ALA A 21 -0.45 28.55 -2.40
N GLY A 22 0.61 27.77 -2.18
CA GLY A 22 1.64 28.08 -1.20
C GLY A 22 2.50 29.24 -1.69
N THR A 23 2.40 30.40 -1.04
CA THR A 23 3.30 31.53 -1.25
C THR A 23 4.61 31.29 -0.49
N VAL A 24 5.72 31.27 -1.21
CA VAL A 24 7.06 31.18 -0.62
C VAL A 24 7.51 32.61 -0.26
N PRO A 25 7.81 32.94 1.01
CA PRO A 25 8.31 34.26 1.34
C PRO A 25 9.72 34.44 0.77
N LYS A 26 9.90 35.49 -0.04
CA LYS A 26 11.20 36.00 -0.48
C LYS A 26 11.89 36.65 0.73
N ALA A 27 12.97 36.05 1.22
CA ALA A 27 13.78 36.65 2.27
C ALA A 27 14.47 37.92 1.74
N SER A 28 14.20 39.06 2.38
CA SER A 28 14.94 40.32 2.18
C SER A 28 16.30 40.27 2.90
N PRO A 29 17.34 40.94 2.40
CA PRO A 29 18.63 41.03 3.08
C PRO A 29 18.54 42.05 4.22
N GLY A 30 18.56 41.56 5.45
CA GLY A 30 18.63 42.36 6.67
C GLY A 30 20.06 42.42 7.21
N THR A 31 20.57 43.63 7.32
CA THR A 31 21.89 44.01 7.85
C THR A 31 22.13 43.51 9.27
N ALA A 32 23.40 43.17 9.53
CA ALA A 32 23.94 42.57 10.74
C ALA A 32 23.73 43.36 12.05
N SER A 33 23.60 42.62 13.16
CA SER A 33 24.01 43.04 14.49
C SER A 33 24.43 41.79 15.27
N ASN A 34 25.73 41.66 15.55
CA ASN A 34 26.34 40.52 16.26
C ASN A 34 26.19 40.69 17.79
N PRO A 35 25.67 39.69 18.53
CA PRO A 35 25.92 39.50 19.95
C PRO A 35 27.20 38.66 20.17
N PRO A 36 27.85 38.76 21.34
CA PRO A 36 29.17 38.18 21.58
C PRO A 36 29.19 36.65 21.55
N ALA A 37 30.29 36.13 21.00
CA ALA A 37 30.54 34.72 20.73
C ALA A 37 30.54 33.85 22.01
N GLY A 38 29.40 33.21 22.29
CA GLY A 38 29.36 31.99 23.07
C GLY A 38 29.93 30.85 22.23
N ARG A 39 31.08 30.31 22.62
CA ARG A 39 31.75 29.20 21.92
C ARG A 39 30.96 27.91 22.14
N THR A 40 29.92 27.69 21.35
CA THR A 40 29.27 26.39 21.23
C THR A 40 30.17 25.51 20.37
N THR A 41 30.80 24.50 20.99
CA THR A 41 31.46 23.44 20.23
C THR A 41 30.37 22.64 19.53
N ARG A 42 30.08 23.01 18.27
CA ARG A 42 29.21 22.22 17.39
C ARG A 42 29.86 20.86 17.20
N ALA A 43 29.37 19.84 17.91
CA ALA A 43 29.74 18.46 17.64
C ALA A 43 29.43 18.17 16.16
N GLY A 44 30.45 17.74 15.41
CA GLY A 44 30.28 17.34 14.02
C GLY A 44 29.33 16.13 13.91
N PRO A 45 28.69 15.93 12.75
CA PRO A 45 27.94 14.70 12.50
C PRO A 45 28.84 13.48 12.76
N PRO A 46 28.34 12.40 13.38
CA PRO A 46 29.13 11.19 13.53
C PRO A 46 29.58 10.69 12.14
N PRO A 47 30.76 10.07 12.04
CA PRO A 47 31.25 9.52 10.78
C PRO A 47 30.21 8.54 10.21
N ALA A 48 29.75 8.81 8.99
CA ALA A 48 28.86 7.91 8.29
C ALA A 48 29.65 6.66 7.89
N ASN A 49 29.27 5.50 8.43
CA ASN A 49 29.78 4.23 7.92
C ASN A 49 29.28 4.06 6.48
N PRO A 50 30.17 3.86 5.48
CA PRO A 50 29.74 3.66 4.11
C PRO A 50 28.85 2.42 4.03
N SER A 51 27.60 2.61 3.61
CA SER A 51 26.68 1.51 3.32
C SER A 51 27.32 0.59 2.28
N MET A 52 27.47 -0.70 2.59
CA MET A 52 27.96 -1.68 1.62
C MET A 52 27.07 -1.67 0.36
N PRO A 53 27.64 -1.87 -0.85
CA PRO A 53 26.85 -2.01 -2.06
C PRO A 53 25.82 -3.12 -1.89
N ALA A 54 24.57 -2.88 -2.26
CA ALA A 54 23.55 -3.93 -2.30
C ALA A 54 24.03 -5.04 -3.25
N SER A 55 24.10 -6.28 -2.76
CA SER A 55 24.46 -7.42 -3.60
C SER A 55 23.42 -7.60 -4.71
N THR A 56 23.83 -7.82 -5.95
CA THR A 56 22.95 -8.20 -7.07
C THR A 56 22.49 -9.66 -7.00
N ALA A 57 22.83 -10.38 -5.93
CA ALA A 57 22.45 -11.76 -5.71
C ALA A 57 20.97 -11.89 -5.36
N PHE A 58 20.38 -13.02 -5.76
CA PHE A 58 19.00 -13.39 -5.40
C PHE A 58 18.81 -13.38 -3.88
N ARG A 59 17.75 -12.70 -3.42
CA ARG A 59 17.36 -12.67 -2.01
C ARG A 59 16.10 -13.51 -1.81
N ALA A 60 16.24 -14.64 -1.14
CA ALA A 60 15.11 -15.48 -0.80
C ALA A 60 14.09 -14.72 0.08
N PRO A 61 12.78 -14.88 -0.17
CA PRO A 61 11.74 -14.24 0.62
C PRO A 61 11.65 -14.87 2.01
N ARG A 62 11.13 -14.10 2.97
CA ARG A 62 10.67 -14.66 4.25
C ARG A 62 9.29 -15.28 4.01
N VAL A 63 9.14 -16.54 4.43
CA VAL A 63 7.88 -17.27 4.33
C VAL A 63 7.12 -17.10 5.64
N MET A 64 5.90 -16.59 5.56
CA MET A 64 4.98 -16.49 6.68
C MET A 64 4.58 -17.89 7.15
N ASN A 65 4.54 -18.09 8.47
CA ASN A 65 4.04 -19.30 9.09
C ASN A 65 3.15 -18.89 10.28
N ILE A 66 1.85 -18.79 10.03
CA ILE A 66 0.83 -18.51 11.05
C ILE A 66 -0.36 -19.44 10.82
N ALA A 67 -1.01 -19.86 11.90
CA ALA A 67 -2.15 -20.76 11.82
C ALA A 67 -3.30 -20.16 10.97
N GLY A 68 -3.89 -20.97 10.11
CA GLY A 68 -5.09 -20.62 9.36
C GLY A 68 -4.82 -19.98 7.99
N VAL A 69 -3.56 -19.72 7.64
CA VAL A 69 -3.15 -19.36 6.27
C VAL A 69 -2.24 -20.40 5.61
N ASP A 70 -1.97 -21.51 6.30
CA ASP A 70 -1.03 -22.56 5.86
C ASP A 70 -1.39 -23.17 4.51
N GLY A 71 -2.68 -23.36 4.24
CA GLY A 71 -3.16 -23.84 2.94
C GLY A 71 -3.02 -22.83 1.80
N LEU A 72 -2.61 -21.59 2.11
CA LEU A 72 -2.38 -20.54 1.13
C LEU A 72 -0.91 -20.34 0.84
N ILE A 73 -0.08 -20.34 1.86
CA ILE A 73 1.37 -20.22 1.72
C ILE A 73 1.89 -21.38 0.86
N GLY A 74 2.74 -21.06 -0.11
CA GLY A 74 3.25 -21.98 -1.12
C GLY A 74 2.34 -22.20 -2.33
N SER A 75 1.10 -21.70 -2.32
CA SER A 75 0.21 -21.79 -3.49
C SER A 75 0.65 -20.83 -4.60
N ASN A 76 0.53 -21.26 -5.85
CA ASN A 76 0.68 -20.40 -7.02
C ASN A 76 -0.62 -19.66 -7.37
N ALA A 77 -0.55 -18.71 -8.31
CA ALA A 77 -1.66 -17.85 -8.66
C ALA A 77 -2.91 -18.61 -9.15
N ASP A 78 -2.74 -19.70 -9.90
CA ASP A 78 -3.87 -20.50 -10.40
C ASP A 78 -4.60 -21.22 -9.26
N SER A 79 -3.86 -21.69 -8.26
CA SER A 79 -4.43 -22.29 -7.06
C SER A 79 -5.18 -21.26 -6.22
N LEU A 80 -4.64 -20.05 -6.07
CA LEU A 80 -5.32 -18.93 -5.39
C LEU A 80 -6.58 -18.50 -6.14
N THR A 81 -6.52 -18.44 -7.47
CA THR A 81 -7.67 -18.11 -8.32
C THR A 81 -8.76 -19.17 -8.23
N ARG A 82 -8.39 -20.45 -8.10
CA ARG A 82 -9.36 -21.53 -7.82
C ARG A 82 -9.98 -21.39 -6.42
N ALA A 83 -9.22 -20.99 -5.41
CA ALA A 83 -9.72 -20.85 -4.05
C ALA A 83 -10.67 -19.64 -3.86
N PHE A 84 -10.34 -18.49 -4.46
CA PHE A 84 -11.01 -17.21 -4.17
C PHE A 84 -11.73 -16.59 -5.37
N GLY A 85 -11.48 -17.08 -6.58
CA GLY A 85 -11.99 -16.50 -7.83
C GLY A 85 -11.03 -15.53 -8.48
N THR A 86 -11.52 -14.78 -9.46
CA THR A 86 -10.67 -13.84 -10.21
C THR A 86 -10.20 -12.72 -9.27
N PRO A 87 -8.89 -12.48 -9.14
CA PRO A 87 -8.39 -11.38 -8.34
C PRO A 87 -8.86 -10.05 -8.93
N ARG A 88 -9.18 -9.08 -8.08
CA ARG A 88 -9.49 -7.72 -8.52
C ARG A 88 -8.24 -6.92 -8.91
N LEU A 89 -7.08 -7.33 -8.40
CA LEU A 89 -5.78 -6.77 -8.73
C LEU A 89 -4.80 -7.91 -8.95
N ASP A 90 -4.05 -7.84 -10.04
CA ASP A 90 -2.98 -8.76 -10.37
C ASP A 90 -1.82 -7.95 -10.97
N VAL A 91 -0.78 -7.72 -10.18
CA VAL A 91 0.32 -6.80 -10.50
C VAL A 91 1.65 -7.52 -10.38
N TYR A 92 2.51 -7.32 -11.37
CA TYR A 92 3.90 -7.77 -11.35
C TYR A 92 4.84 -6.62 -11.00
N GLU A 93 5.77 -6.86 -10.09
CA GLU A 93 6.84 -5.95 -9.70
C GLU A 93 8.17 -6.72 -9.75
N GLY A 94 8.87 -6.63 -10.89
CA GLY A 94 10.06 -7.45 -11.13
C GLY A 94 9.71 -8.94 -11.20
N ASP A 95 10.30 -9.74 -10.31
CA ASP A 95 10.02 -11.17 -10.16
C ASP A 95 8.90 -11.48 -9.16
N THR A 96 8.29 -10.45 -8.56
CA THR A 96 7.21 -10.56 -7.59
C THR A 96 5.85 -10.39 -8.27
N ARG A 97 4.83 -11.08 -7.74
CA ARG A 97 3.44 -10.92 -8.17
C ARG A 97 2.55 -10.66 -6.96
N LYS A 98 1.69 -9.65 -7.02
CA LYS A 98 0.69 -9.34 -6.01
C LYS A 98 -0.70 -9.63 -6.55
N LEU A 99 -1.47 -10.44 -5.83
CA LEU A 99 -2.89 -10.67 -6.07
C LEU A 99 -3.71 -10.00 -4.98
N GLN A 100 -4.83 -9.37 -5.33
CA GLN A 100 -5.81 -8.87 -4.37
C GLN A 100 -7.17 -9.52 -4.61
N PHE A 101 -7.75 -10.04 -3.53
CA PHE A 101 -9.11 -10.55 -3.47
C PHE A 101 -9.92 -9.69 -2.52
N SER A 102 -11.23 -9.57 -2.75
CA SER A 102 -12.10 -8.71 -1.94
C SER A 102 -13.47 -9.32 -1.78
N GLY A 103 -14.05 -9.15 -0.61
CA GLY A 103 -15.45 -9.43 -0.32
C GLY A 103 -16.01 -8.33 0.59
N GLU A 104 -17.25 -8.53 1.05
CA GLU A 104 -17.89 -7.56 1.95
C GLU A 104 -17.12 -7.40 3.26
N ALA A 105 -16.62 -8.51 3.82
CA ALA A 105 -15.95 -8.51 5.12
C ALA A 105 -14.53 -7.92 5.08
N CYS A 106 -13.76 -8.21 4.02
CA CYS A 106 -12.34 -7.86 3.97
C CYS A 106 -11.75 -7.87 2.54
N VAL A 107 -10.56 -7.29 2.45
CA VAL A 107 -9.64 -7.35 1.31
C VAL A 107 -8.43 -8.19 1.72
N LEU A 108 -8.06 -9.16 0.91
CA LEU A 108 -6.89 -10.02 1.09
C LEU A 108 -5.86 -9.73 0.00
N ASP A 109 -4.70 -9.23 0.39
CA ASP A 109 -3.52 -9.11 -0.47
C ASP A 109 -2.65 -10.35 -0.29
N VAL A 110 -2.33 -11.04 -1.39
CA VAL A 110 -1.43 -12.19 -1.42
C VAL A 110 -0.19 -11.83 -2.21
N TYR A 111 0.97 -11.95 -1.57
CA TYR A 111 2.26 -11.62 -2.16
C TYR A 111 2.99 -12.90 -2.53
N LEU A 112 3.24 -13.05 -3.83
CA LEU A 112 3.90 -14.20 -4.42
C LEU A 112 5.33 -13.84 -4.78
N TYR A 113 6.28 -14.59 -4.23
CA TYR A 113 7.70 -14.45 -4.51
C TYR A 113 8.28 -15.78 -4.98
N PRO A 114 9.27 -15.78 -5.87
CA PRO A 114 10.02 -16.97 -6.22
C PRO A 114 10.89 -17.40 -5.03
N LEU A 115 10.93 -18.69 -4.71
CA LEU A 115 11.79 -19.23 -3.63
C LEU A 115 13.23 -19.47 -4.10
N ARG A 116 13.44 -19.53 -5.42
CA ARG A 116 14.73 -19.67 -6.09
C ARG A 116 14.71 -18.78 -7.32
N GLN A 117 15.87 -18.29 -7.74
CA GLN A 117 15.99 -17.42 -8.92
C GLN A 117 15.30 -18.05 -10.15
N GLY A 118 14.40 -17.29 -10.78
CA GLY A 118 13.66 -17.73 -11.99
C GLY A 118 12.57 -18.79 -11.75
N ALA A 119 12.31 -19.19 -10.52
CA ALA A 119 11.21 -20.11 -10.21
C ALA A 119 9.84 -19.42 -10.34
N GLU A 120 8.78 -20.21 -10.46
CA GLU A 120 7.41 -19.69 -10.38
C GLU A 120 7.17 -19.03 -9.01
N PRO A 121 6.61 -17.80 -8.97
CA PRO A 121 6.26 -17.15 -7.71
C PRO A 121 5.15 -17.90 -6.97
N THR A 122 5.35 -18.12 -5.68
CA THR A 122 4.36 -18.75 -4.79
C THR A 122 4.08 -17.84 -3.61
N ALA A 123 2.88 -17.95 -3.02
CA ALA A 123 2.48 -17.10 -1.91
C ALA A 123 3.43 -17.27 -0.72
N THR A 124 4.11 -16.21 -0.30
CA THR A 124 4.98 -16.24 0.88
C THR A 124 4.49 -15.33 2.00
N TYR A 125 3.58 -14.42 1.70
CA TYR A 125 3.02 -13.49 2.67
C TYR A 125 1.58 -13.10 2.30
N VAL A 126 0.76 -12.81 3.30
CA VAL A 126 -0.59 -12.30 3.14
C VAL A 126 -0.87 -11.13 4.07
N ASP A 127 -1.68 -10.19 3.59
CA ASP A 127 -2.20 -9.11 4.41
C ASP A 127 -3.72 -9.03 4.29
N ALA A 128 -4.38 -8.67 5.38
CA ALA A 128 -5.83 -8.66 5.43
C ALA A 128 -6.32 -7.35 6.05
N ARG A 129 -7.19 -6.65 5.31
CA ARG A 129 -7.73 -5.35 5.70
C ARG A 129 -9.25 -5.37 5.65
N ARG A 130 -9.90 -4.63 6.53
CA ARG A 130 -11.34 -4.40 6.46
C ARG A 130 -11.67 -3.51 5.25
N THR A 131 -12.70 -3.87 4.50
CA THR A 131 -13.08 -3.16 3.27
C THR A 131 -13.53 -1.72 3.52
N SER A 132 -14.09 -1.41 4.69
CA SER A 132 -14.69 -0.10 4.99
C SER A 132 -13.68 1.01 5.27
N ASP A 133 -12.60 0.71 6.01
CA ASP A 133 -11.66 1.69 6.55
C ASP A 133 -10.19 1.27 6.42
N GLY A 134 -9.92 0.11 5.82
CA GLY A 134 -8.56 -0.35 5.55
C GLY A 134 -7.77 -0.81 6.77
N LEU A 135 -8.40 -0.88 7.95
CA LEU A 135 -7.73 -1.35 9.17
C LEU A 135 -7.42 -2.84 9.09
N ASP A 136 -6.31 -3.24 9.71
CA ASP A 136 -5.90 -4.64 9.75
C ASP A 136 -6.97 -5.51 10.43
N VAL A 137 -7.23 -6.68 9.83
CA VAL A 137 -8.13 -7.70 10.38
C VAL A 137 -7.40 -9.03 10.49
N ASP A 138 -8.00 -9.98 11.21
CA ASP A 138 -7.45 -11.32 11.30
C ASP A 138 -7.36 -11.99 9.91
N ARG A 139 -6.15 -12.46 9.59
CA ARG A 139 -5.82 -13.03 8.27
C ARG A 139 -6.59 -14.33 8.02
N ALA A 140 -6.68 -15.20 9.03
CA ALA A 140 -7.35 -16.49 8.90
C ALA A 140 -8.86 -16.31 8.70
N ALA A 141 -9.48 -15.38 9.45
CA ALA A 141 -10.88 -15.00 9.29
C ALA A 141 -11.17 -14.44 7.90
N CYS A 142 -10.28 -13.57 7.38
CA CYS A 142 -10.44 -13.01 6.04
C CYS A 142 -10.32 -14.10 4.96
N VAL A 143 -9.33 -14.99 5.08
CA VAL A 143 -9.18 -16.15 4.17
C VAL A 143 -10.44 -17.03 4.19
N ALA A 144 -10.99 -17.34 5.38
CA ALA A 144 -12.21 -18.12 5.50
C ALA A 144 -13.42 -17.43 4.86
N ALA A 145 -13.54 -16.11 5.01
CA ALA A 145 -14.63 -15.32 4.45
C ALA A 145 -14.58 -15.24 2.90
N LEU A 146 -13.40 -15.30 2.30
CA LEU A 146 -13.22 -15.20 0.85
C LEU A 146 -13.23 -16.54 0.11
N LYS A 147 -13.04 -17.67 0.82
CA LYS A 147 -13.04 -19.00 0.19
C LYS A 147 -14.37 -19.26 -0.52
N ARG A 148 -14.29 -19.69 -1.77
CA ARG A 148 -15.46 -20.17 -2.51
C ARG A 148 -15.92 -21.51 -1.93
N ARG A 149 -17.23 -21.72 -1.94
CA ARG A 149 -17.86 -23.00 -1.59
C ARG A 149 -17.87 -23.95 -2.79
#